data_AF-A0A397A977-F1
#
_entry.id   AF-A0A397A977-F1
#
_cell.length_a   1.000
_cell.length_b   1.000
_cell.length_c   1.000
_cell.angle_alpha   90.00
_cell.angle_beta   90.00
_cell.angle_gamma   90.00
#
_symmetry.space_group_name_H-M   'P 1'
#
loop_
_entity.id
_entity.type
_entity.pdbx_description
1 polymer ?
#
loop_
_entity_poly.entity_id
_entity_poly.type
_entity_poly.pdbx_seq_one_letter_code
_entity_poly.pdbx_strand_id
1 'polypeptide(L)'
;MNGPGSSSLRVYSHTIRTSGQLDPTVQEIQTSVALGQTMRGTFTLSDGFRVTGRIPYDASAQDMTAFVEIGLGTGSVRVTRVGHDMAVHGRTWRVTFLTALGNVPLLAPTSYLTGLKSTVQTRLVRVGNQLSGGFYLQFWDKLSTFLPYNITATDMEHALQTSFRGFIHSVTVVKDIPSTY
;
A
#
# COMPACT_ATOMS: atom_id res chain seq x y z
N MET A 1 3.18 -23.36 61.00
CA MET A 1 3.54 -24.02 59.74
C MET A 1 3.22 -23.02 58.63
N ASN A 2 4.25 -22.41 58.02
CA ASN A 2 4.09 -21.29 57.10
C ASN A 2 3.69 -21.79 55.71
N GLY A 3 2.58 -21.30 55.16
CA GLY A 3 2.19 -21.55 53.77
C GLY A 3 3.09 -20.75 52.80
N PRO A 4 3.60 -21.34 51.72
CA PRO A 4 4.39 -20.60 50.75
C PRO A 4 3.50 -19.60 50.01
N GLY A 5 3.93 -18.34 50.02
CA GLY A 5 3.27 -17.22 49.34
C GLY A 5 3.17 -17.50 47.85
N SER A 6 1.95 -17.57 47.34
CA SER A 6 1.68 -17.49 45.91
C SER A 6 2.18 -16.13 45.44
N SER A 7 3.25 -16.10 44.64
CA SER A 7 3.70 -14.88 43.99
C SER A 7 2.57 -14.43 43.05
N SER A 8 1.87 -13.35 43.43
CA SER A 8 0.86 -12.76 42.59
C SER A 8 1.56 -12.09 41.40
N LEU A 9 1.61 -12.79 40.27
CA LEU A 9 1.97 -12.21 38.98
C LEU A 9 0.87 -11.24 38.58
N ARG A 10 1.15 -9.94 38.63
CA ARG A 10 0.25 -8.92 38.08
C ARG A 10 0.30 -8.98 36.56
N VAL A 11 -0.84 -9.27 35.94
CA VAL A 11 -1.01 -9.27 34.50
C VAL A 11 -1.61 -7.92 34.08
N TYR A 12 -0.95 -7.24 33.15
CA TYR A 12 -1.46 -6.00 32.54
C TYR A 12 -1.77 -6.26 31.07
N SER A 13 -3.02 -6.02 30.65
CA SER A 13 -3.45 -6.17 29.26
C SER A 13 -3.77 -4.80 28.67
N HIS A 14 -3.23 -4.52 27.49
CA HIS A 14 -3.48 -3.29 26.74
C HIS A 14 -3.73 -3.65 25.28
N THR A 15 -4.80 -3.11 24.72
CA THR A 15 -5.07 -3.22 23.29
C THR A 15 -4.60 -1.94 22.61
N ILE A 16 -3.63 -2.07 21.71
CA ILE A 16 -3.17 -0.97 20.87
C ILE A 16 -3.84 -1.13 19.52
N ARG A 17 -4.59 -0.10 19.11
CA ARG A 17 -5.18 -0.01 17.77
C ARG A 17 -4.56 1.18 17.07
N THR A 18 -3.79 0.92 16.01
CA THR A 18 -3.40 1.96 15.05
C THR A 18 -4.48 2.02 13.99
N SER A 19 -5.23 3.13 13.96
CA SER A 19 -6.23 3.37 12.92
C SER A 19 -6.01 4.76 12.34
N GLY A 20 -6.18 4.86 11.02
CA GLY A 20 -6.19 6.12 10.30
C GLY A 20 -7.11 5.96 9.10
N GLN A 21 -7.79 7.03 8.71
CA GLN A 21 -8.52 7.04 7.45
C GLN A 21 -7.49 6.93 6.33
N LEU A 22 -7.51 5.82 5.59
CA LEU A 22 -6.70 5.64 4.40
C LEU A 22 -7.33 6.41 3.24
N ASP A 23 -6.66 7.48 2.83
CA ASP A 23 -6.90 8.16 1.57
C ASP A 23 -5.97 7.54 0.53
N PRO A 24 -6.47 6.75 -0.43
CA PRO A 24 -5.62 6.06 -1.39
C PRO A 24 -4.99 7.04 -2.39
N THR A 25 -3.77 6.74 -2.82
CA THR A 25 -3.16 7.43 -3.97
C THR A 25 -3.96 7.14 -5.23
N VAL A 26 -4.26 8.18 -6.00
CA VAL A 26 -4.99 8.07 -7.27
C VAL A 26 -4.16 8.65 -8.40
N GLN A 27 -4.00 7.86 -9.45
CA GLN A 27 -3.29 8.25 -10.67
C GLN A 27 -4.19 8.06 -11.89
N GLU A 28 -3.97 8.87 -12.91
CA GLU A 28 -4.59 8.76 -14.23
C GLU A 28 -3.55 8.33 -15.25
N ILE A 29 -3.91 7.36 -16.09
CA ILE A 29 -3.13 6.93 -17.24
C ILE A 29 -3.96 7.29 -18.47
N GLN A 30 -3.36 8.00 -19.41
CA GLN A 30 -4.03 8.43 -20.63
C GLN A 30 -3.21 8.03 -21.84
N THR A 31 -3.86 7.38 -22.80
CA THR A 31 -3.33 7.22 -24.16
C THR A 31 -4.00 8.22 -25.09
N SER A 32 -3.28 8.72 -26.09
CA SER A 32 -3.84 9.55 -27.15
C SER A 32 -3.16 9.36 -28.50
N VAL A 33 -3.88 9.60 -29.60
CA VAL A 33 -3.37 9.60 -30.98
C VAL A 33 -3.98 10.78 -31.75
N ALA A 34 -3.33 11.25 -32.82
CA ALA A 34 -3.88 12.31 -33.66
C ALA A 34 -5.25 11.95 -34.26
N LEU A 35 -6.08 12.97 -34.52
CA LEU A 35 -7.39 12.80 -35.14
C LEU A 35 -7.27 12.10 -36.51
N GLY A 36 -8.20 11.18 -36.80
CA GLY A 36 -8.21 10.41 -38.04
C GLY A 36 -7.15 9.32 -38.14
N GLN A 37 -6.44 9.01 -37.04
CA GLN A 37 -5.46 7.91 -36.98
C GLN A 37 -6.00 6.75 -36.16
N THR A 38 -5.45 5.57 -36.42
CA THR A 38 -5.71 4.37 -35.63
C THR A 38 -4.55 4.13 -34.67
N MET A 39 -4.85 4.09 -33.37
CA MET A 39 -3.89 3.67 -32.35
C MET A 39 -3.79 2.15 -32.33
N ARG A 40 -2.56 1.62 -32.25
CA ARG A 40 -2.30 0.19 -31.99
C ARG A 40 -1.11 0.04 -31.07
N GLY A 41 -0.82 -1.19 -30.66
CA GLY A 41 0.36 -1.53 -29.89
C GLY A 41 0.11 -1.55 -28.38
N THR A 42 1.18 -1.36 -27.62
CA THR A 42 1.18 -1.57 -26.18
C THR A 42 1.96 -0.48 -25.47
N PHE A 43 1.89 -0.45 -24.15
CA PHE A 43 2.76 0.35 -23.30
C PHE A 43 3.11 -0.43 -22.04
N THR A 44 4.10 0.01 -21.29
CA THR A 44 4.39 -0.50 -19.94
C THR A 44 4.36 0.63 -18.94
N LEU A 45 4.17 0.30 -17.67
CA LEU A 45 4.22 1.23 -16.54
C LEU A 45 5.32 0.78 -15.59
N SER A 46 6.06 1.74 -15.01
CA SER A 46 7.13 1.50 -14.05
C SER A 46 6.93 2.30 -12.79
N ASP A 47 7.19 1.71 -11.62
CA ASP A 47 7.27 2.41 -10.34
C ASP A 47 8.71 2.87 -10.00
N GLY A 48 9.64 2.67 -10.94
CA GLY A 48 11.08 2.92 -10.77
C GLY A 48 11.89 1.67 -10.41
N PHE A 49 11.25 0.64 -9.84
CA PHE A 49 11.90 -0.62 -9.45
C PHE A 49 11.37 -1.82 -10.25
N ARG A 50 10.06 -1.82 -10.52
CA ARG A 50 9.34 -2.86 -11.25
C ARG A 50 8.63 -2.26 -12.45
N VAL A 51 8.41 -3.11 -13.44
CA VAL A 51 7.79 -2.75 -14.71
C VAL A 51 6.68 -3.76 -15.00
N THR A 52 5.52 -3.28 -15.45
CA THR A 52 4.43 -4.16 -15.87
C THR A 52 4.79 -4.96 -17.12
N GLY A 53 4.01 -6.02 -17.38
CA GLY A 53 3.91 -6.58 -18.72
C GLY A 53 3.42 -5.54 -19.74
N ARG A 54 3.46 -5.90 -21.03
CA ARG A 54 2.96 -5.05 -22.11
C ARG A 54 1.43 -4.94 -22.04
N ILE A 55 0.95 -3.77 -21.63
CA ILE A 55 -0.46 -3.44 -21.54
C ILE A 55 -0.95 -3.02 -22.93
N PRO A 56 -1.98 -3.66 -23.49
CA PRO A 56 -2.59 -3.21 -24.74
C PRO A 56 -3.10 -1.77 -24.62
N TYR A 57 -2.98 -0.97 -25.68
CA TYR A 57 -3.70 0.32 -25.79
C TYR A 57 -5.22 0.13 -25.55
N ASP A 58 -5.65 -1.08 -25.86
CA ASP A 58 -6.86 -1.84 -25.64
C ASP A 58 -7.45 -2.08 -24.25
N ALA A 59 -6.62 -1.95 -23.22
CA ALA A 59 -6.86 -2.72 -22.02
C ALA A 59 -8.23 -2.41 -21.38
N SER A 60 -8.97 -3.44 -21.01
CA SER A 60 -10.13 -3.27 -20.12
C SER A 60 -9.65 -2.77 -18.76
N ALA A 61 -10.56 -2.23 -17.95
CA ALA A 61 -10.22 -1.86 -16.58
C ALA A 61 -9.74 -3.08 -15.77
N GLN A 62 -10.31 -4.26 -16.04
CA GLN A 62 -9.91 -5.52 -15.43
C GLN A 62 -8.50 -5.93 -15.85
N ASP A 63 -8.16 -5.88 -17.15
CA ASP A 63 -6.82 -6.21 -17.63
C ASP A 63 -5.77 -5.25 -17.04
N MET A 64 -6.08 -3.95 -17.03
CA MET A 64 -5.21 -2.94 -16.44
C MET A 64 -4.96 -3.20 -14.95
N THR A 65 -6.00 -3.62 -14.22
CA THR A 65 -5.86 -4.02 -12.81
C THR A 65 -4.87 -5.17 -12.69
N ALA A 66 -5.08 -6.25 -13.45
CA ALA A 66 -4.19 -7.41 -13.41
C ALA A 66 -2.73 -7.07 -13.76
N PHE A 67 -2.50 -6.28 -14.81
CA PHE A 67 -1.14 -5.87 -15.19
C PHE A 67 -0.44 -5.03 -14.13
N VAL A 68 -1.16 -4.13 -13.45
CA VAL A 68 -0.60 -3.27 -12.41
C VAL A 68 -0.32 -4.06 -11.13
N GLU A 69 -1.27 -4.88 -10.67
CA GLU A 69 -1.10 -5.68 -9.45
C GLU A 69 0.03 -6.69 -9.60
N ILE A 70 0.04 -7.47 -10.69
CA ILE A 70 1.04 -8.50 -10.95
C ILE A 70 2.39 -7.87 -11.28
N GLY A 71 2.40 -6.86 -12.14
CA GLY A 71 3.62 -6.26 -12.67
C GLY A 71 4.40 -5.45 -11.63
N LEU A 72 3.70 -4.72 -10.76
CA LEU A 72 4.34 -3.83 -9.79
C LEU A 72 4.32 -4.40 -8.36
N GLY A 73 3.53 -5.43 -8.09
CA GLY A 73 3.40 -5.98 -6.73
C GLY A 73 2.93 -4.93 -5.71
N THR A 74 2.13 -3.96 -6.16
CA THR A 74 1.68 -2.80 -5.36
C THR A 74 0.51 -3.12 -4.43
N GLY A 75 0.17 -4.40 -4.25
CA GLY A 75 -1.05 -4.81 -3.57
C GLY A 75 -2.28 -4.62 -4.46
N SER A 76 -3.47 -4.51 -3.84
CA SER A 76 -4.71 -4.37 -4.58
C SER A 76 -4.90 -2.95 -5.11
N VAL A 77 -5.35 -2.84 -6.36
CA VAL A 77 -5.72 -1.59 -7.00
C VAL A 77 -7.13 -1.66 -7.56
N ARG A 78 -7.79 -0.50 -7.64
CA ARG A 78 -9.05 -0.35 -8.37
C ARG A 78 -8.83 0.52 -9.59
N VAL A 79 -9.06 -0.05 -10.77
CA VAL A 79 -9.02 0.68 -12.03
C VAL A 79 -10.43 0.97 -12.53
N THR A 80 -10.66 2.21 -12.96
CA THR A 80 -11.91 2.63 -13.63
C THR A 80 -11.58 3.35 -14.92
N ARG A 81 -12.42 3.21 -15.95
CA ARG A 81 -12.33 4.07 -17.13
C ARG A 81 -12.97 5.43 -16.83
N VAL A 82 -12.36 6.51 -17.32
CA VAL A 82 -12.85 7.88 -17.13
C VAL A 82 -13.17 8.51 -18.48
N GLY A 83 -14.30 9.19 -18.55
CA GLY A 83 -14.76 9.90 -19.75
C GLY A 83 -15.48 8.98 -20.76
N HIS A 84 -15.95 9.58 -21.86
CA HIS A 84 -16.42 8.80 -22.98
C HIS A 84 -15.23 8.12 -23.66
N ASP A 85 -15.31 6.80 -23.84
CA ASP A 85 -14.45 6.02 -24.74
C ASP A 85 -14.58 6.65 -26.14
N MET A 86 -13.82 7.72 -26.42
CA MET A 86 -13.52 8.10 -27.80
C MET A 86 -12.51 7.07 -28.27
N ALA A 87 -13.00 5.84 -28.48
CA ALA A 87 -12.21 4.63 -28.72
C ALA A 87 -11.23 4.76 -29.89
N VAL A 88 -11.41 5.77 -30.74
CA VAL A 88 -10.56 6.13 -31.87
C VAL A 88 -9.35 7.01 -31.46
N HIS A 89 -9.46 7.83 -30.40
CA HIS A 89 -8.50 8.90 -30.10
C HIS A 89 -7.67 8.69 -28.84
N GLY A 90 -8.06 7.77 -27.96
CA GLY A 90 -7.36 7.56 -26.72
C GLY A 90 -8.25 6.99 -25.63
N ARG A 91 -7.63 6.62 -24.51
CA ARG A 91 -8.32 6.07 -23.33
C ARG A 91 -7.72 6.61 -22.07
N THR A 92 -8.58 6.80 -21.08
CA THR A 92 -8.19 7.25 -19.75
C THR A 92 -8.62 6.24 -18.71
N TRP A 93 -7.66 5.78 -17.91
CA TRP A 93 -7.90 4.94 -16.75
C TRP A 93 -7.51 5.69 -15.50
N ARG A 94 -8.35 5.61 -14.47
CA ARG A 94 -8.05 6.07 -13.12
C ARG A 94 -7.76 4.87 -12.23
N VAL A 95 -6.53 4.83 -11.74
CA VAL A 95 -5.98 3.78 -10.87
C VAL A 95 -5.96 4.29 -9.44
N THR A 96 -6.62 3.57 -8.54
CA THR A 96 -6.66 3.85 -7.10
C THR A 96 -5.90 2.74 -6.38
N PHE A 97 -4.83 3.09 -5.66
CA PHE A 97 -4.01 2.13 -4.92
C PHE A 97 -4.60 1.89 -3.53
N LEU A 98 -5.25 0.74 -3.32
CA LEU A 98 -6.05 0.46 -2.12
C LEU A 98 -5.21 -0.09 -0.97
N THR A 99 -4.21 -0.91 -1.26
CA THR A 99 -3.40 -1.56 -0.21
C THR A 99 -1.90 -1.43 -0.45
N ALA A 100 -1.49 -0.41 -1.20
CA ALA A 100 -0.08 -0.17 -1.45
C ALA A 100 0.68 0.12 -0.15
N LEU A 101 1.83 -0.52 0.00
CA LEU A 101 2.73 -0.35 1.13
C LEU A 101 3.75 0.75 0.82
N GLY A 102 3.78 1.81 1.61
CA GLY A 102 4.69 2.94 1.38
C GLY A 102 4.32 3.77 0.14
N ASN A 103 4.99 4.92 -0.01
CA ASN A 103 4.56 5.94 -0.96
C ASN A 103 4.48 5.38 -2.39
N VAL A 104 3.36 5.57 -3.08
CA VAL A 104 3.20 5.13 -4.46
C VAL A 104 3.74 6.22 -5.40
N PRO A 105 4.90 6.01 -6.06
CA PRO A 105 5.43 7.01 -6.98
C PRO A 105 4.53 7.14 -8.21
N LEU A 106 4.61 8.29 -8.89
CA LEU A 106 3.93 8.46 -10.18
C LEU A 106 4.49 7.41 -11.15
N LEU A 107 3.61 6.60 -11.75
CA LEU A 107 4.04 5.57 -12.68
C LEU A 107 4.65 6.21 -13.93
N ALA A 108 5.85 5.76 -14.33
CA ALA A 108 6.51 6.19 -15.54
C ALA A 108 6.06 5.30 -16.71
N PRO A 109 5.44 5.86 -17.78
CA PRO A 109 5.02 5.07 -18.91
C PRO A 109 6.14 4.93 -19.96
N THR A 110 6.26 3.74 -20.56
CA THR A 110 7.05 3.53 -21.78
C THR A 110 6.13 3.17 -22.93
N SER A 111 6.15 3.99 -23.99
CA SER A 111 5.27 3.81 -25.15
C SER A 111 5.85 2.82 -26.16
N TYR A 112 5.03 1.87 -26.58
CA TYR A 112 5.21 1.06 -27.80
C TYR A 112 3.99 1.18 -28.71
N LEU A 113 3.33 2.34 -28.65
CA LEU A 113 2.13 2.64 -29.41
C LEU A 113 2.49 3.10 -30.82
N THR A 114 1.69 2.68 -31.80
CA THR A 114 1.78 3.14 -33.18
C THR A 114 0.58 4.02 -33.55
N GLY A 115 0.75 4.83 -34.58
CA GLY A 115 -0.16 5.90 -34.97
C GLY A 115 0.50 7.27 -34.83
N LEU A 116 0.20 8.20 -35.73
CA LEU A 116 0.84 9.52 -35.73
C LEU A 116 0.56 10.25 -34.41
N LYS A 117 1.64 10.74 -33.76
CA LYS A 117 1.59 11.41 -32.45
C LYS A 117 0.92 10.54 -31.36
N SER A 118 1.11 9.23 -31.40
CA SER A 118 0.69 8.35 -30.32
C SER A 118 1.48 8.65 -29.04
N THR A 119 0.79 8.79 -27.92
CA THR A 119 1.40 9.05 -26.61
C THR A 119 0.70 8.26 -25.51
N VAL A 120 1.45 7.97 -24.45
CA VAL A 120 0.94 7.54 -23.16
C VAL A 120 1.50 8.49 -22.10
N GLN A 121 0.62 8.98 -21.23
CA GLN A 121 0.96 9.92 -20.17
C GLN A 121 0.34 9.46 -18.86
N THR A 122 0.99 9.80 -17.76
CA THR A 122 0.50 9.55 -16.41
C THR A 122 0.38 10.86 -15.65
N ARG A 123 -0.61 10.95 -14.78
CA ARG A 123 -0.87 12.13 -13.96
C ARG A 123 -1.25 11.73 -12.54
N LEU A 124 -0.70 12.40 -11.55
CA LEU A 124 -1.14 12.26 -10.17
C LEU A 124 -2.43 13.06 -9.97
N VAL A 125 -3.51 12.39 -9.58
CA VAL A 125 -4.82 13.01 -9.30
C VAL A 125 -4.92 13.36 -7.82
N ARG A 126 -4.44 12.46 -6.97
CA ARG A 126 -4.50 12.60 -5.51
C ARG A 126 -3.30 11.90 -4.90
N VAL A 127 -2.55 12.61 -4.06
CA VAL A 127 -1.58 12.00 -3.14
C VAL A 127 -2.37 11.30 -2.05
N GLY A 128 -2.11 10.02 -1.84
CA GLY A 128 -2.68 9.29 -0.72
C GLY A 128 -1.95 9.58 0.58
N ASN A 129 -2.61 9.33 1.71
CA ASN A 129 -1.93 9.26 3.00
C ASN A 129 -1.62 7.79 3.31
N GLN A 130 -0.57 7.58 4.09
CA GLN A 130 -0.26 6.26 4.64
C GLN A 130 0.08 6.42 6.11
N LEU A 131 -0.30 5.41 6.90
CA LEU A 131 0.25 5.29 8.23
C LEU A 131 1.77 5.16 8.09
N SER A 132 2.48 6.09 8.70
CA SER A 132 3.94 6.13 8.76
C SER A 132 4.34 6.57 10.16
N GLY A 133 5.62 6.42 10.50
CA GLY A 133 6.13 6.72 11.83
C GLY A 133 6.00 5.54 12.78
N GLY A 134 5.70 5.82 14.04
CA GLY A 134 5.73 4.81 15.08
C GLY A 134 5.33 5.40 16.41
N PHE A 135 5.41 4.59 17.45
CA PHE A 135 4.99 4.97 18.78
C PHE A 135 6.00 4.46 19.80
N TYR A 136 5.92 5.05 20.99
CA TYR A 136 6.55 4.52 22.19
C TYR A 136 5.45 3.95 23.07
N LEU A 137 5.73 2.86 23.74
CA LEU A 137 4.91 2.40 24.85
C LEU A 137 5.56 2.83 26.15
N GLN A 138 4.76 3.35 27.06
CA GLN A 138 5.19 3.67 28.39
C GLN A 138 4.70 2.59 29.35
N PHE A 139 5.62 2.07 30.17
CA PHE A 139 5.30 1.21 31.29
C PHE A 139 5.93 1.80 32.55
N TRP A 140 5.08 2.25 33.48
CA TRP A 140 5.45 3.12 34.60
C TRP A 140 6.19 4.37 34.11
N ASP A 141 7.38 4.67 34.64
CA ASP A 141 8.16 5.85 34.24
C ASP A 141 9.21 5.53 33.17
N LYS A 142 9.09 4.36 32.50
CA LYS A 142 10.00 3.93 31.44
C LYS A 142 9.29 3.89 30.09
N LEU A 143 9.91 4.48 29.08
CA LEU A 143 9.50 4.36 27.68
C LEU A 143 10.20 3.19 26.99
N SER A 144 9.54 2.60 26.00
CA SER A 144 10.14 1.63 25.10
C SER A 144 11.15 2.27 24.17
N THR A 145 11.86 1.46 23.39
CA THR A 145 12.46 1.93 22.13
C THR A 145 11.36 2.39 21.17
N PHE A 146 11.74 3.16 20.14
CA PHE A 146 10.80 3.54 19.07
C PHE A 146 10.29 2.28 18.36
N LEU A 147 8.97 2.11 18.32
CA LEU A 147 8.32 0.98 17.66
C LEU A 147 7.72 1.48 16.35
N PRO A 148 8.17 0.99 15.18
CA PRO A 148 7.57 1.40 13.93
C PRO A 148 6.09 0.98 13.88
N TYR A 149 5.26 1.76 13.19
CA TYR A 149 3.82 1.54 13.13
C TYR A 149 3.43 0.13 12.60
N ASN A 150 4.31 -0.50 11.82
CA ASN A 150 4.15 -1.81 11.21
C ASN A 150 4.98 -2.92 11.90
N ILE A 151 5.47 -2.69 13.13
CA ILE A 151 6.23 -3.68 13.90
C ILE A 151 5.48 -5.02 13.97
N THR A 152 6.19 -6.14 13.76
CA THR A 152 5.57 -7.47 13.88
C THR A 152 5.31 -7.82 15.34
N ALA A 153 4.40 -8.75 15.63
CA ALA A 153 4.13 -9.18 17.01
C ALA A 153 5.40 -9.69 17.70
N THR A 154 6.20 -10.51 17.00
CA THR A 154 7.47 -11.05 17.51
C THR A 154 8.50 -9.96 17.76
N ASP A 155 8.68 -9.03 16.82
CA ASP A 155 9.62 -7.91 16.99
C ASP A 155 9.17 -6.98 18.13
N MET A 156 7.86 -6.81 18.28
CA MET A 156 7.27 -6.02 19.36
C MET A 156 7.48 -6.69 20.72
N GLU A 157 7.26 -8.00 20.84
CA GLU A 157 7.58 -8.75 22.05
C GLU A 157 9.05 -8.54 22.42
N HIS A 158 9.95 -8.76 21.47
CA HIS A 158 11.38 -8.63 21.72
C HIS A 158 11.78 -7.20 22.12
N ALA A 159 11.23 -6.19 21.43
CA ALA A 159 11.47 -4.78 21.76
C ALA A 159 10.97 -4.42 23.16
N LEU A 160 9.81 -4.95 23.59
CA LEU A 160 9.25 -4.71 24.91
C LEU A 160 9.99 -5.47 26.01
N GLN A 161 10.37 -6.73 25.78
CA GLN A 161 11.21 -7.51 26.70
C GLN A 161 12.54 -6.80 26.96
N THR A 162 13.14 -6.27 25.90
CA THR A 162 14.40 -5.53 25.99
C THR A 162 14.20 -4.20 26.73
N SER A 163 13.19 -3.42 26.31
CA SER A 163 12.95 -2.09 26.88
C SER A 163 12.55 -2.12 28.34
N PHE A 164 11.83 -3.15 28.80
CA PHE A 164 11.35 -3.25 30.18
C PHE A 164 12.03 -4.36 30.97
N ARG A 165 13.21 -4.81 30.53
CA ARG A 165 14.03 -5.78 31.27
C ARG A 165 14.21 -5.34 32.72
N GLY A 166 13.86 -6.21 33.67
CA GLY A 166 13.88 -5.95 35.11
C GLY A 166 12.58 -5.38 35.69
N PHE A 167 11.63 -4.94 34.86
CA PHE A 167 10.30 -4.46 35.26
C PHE A 167 9.19 -5.45 34.92
N ILE A 168 9.40 -6.30 33.92
CA ILE A 168 8.46 -7.34 33.49
C ILE A 168 9.14 -8.72 33.50
N HIS A 169 8.35 -9.76 33.78
CA HIS A 169 8.81 -11.15 33.76
C HIS A 169 8.61 -11.78 32.38
N SER A 170 7.48 -11.51 31.74
CA SER A 170 7.16 -11.94 30.37
C SER A 170 6.27 -10.90 29.70
N VAL A 171 6.25 -10.95 28.37
CA VAL A 171 5.30 -10.21 27.53
C VAL A 171 4.82 -11.15 26.44
N THR A 172 3.56 -11.03 26.07
CA THR A 172 2.96 -11.72 24.94
C THR A 172 2.22 -10.67 24.12
N VAL A 173 2.49 -10.61 22.83
CA VAL A 173 1.82 -9.72 21.88
C VAL A 173 1.07 -10.60 20.90
N VAL A 174 -0.25 -10.44 20.89
CA VAL A 174 -1.10 -11.09 19.90
C VAL A 174 -1.52 -10.03 18.89
N LYS A 175 -1.27 -10.29 17.61
CA LYS A 175 -1.82 -9.46 16.53
C LYS A 175 -3.27 -9.86 16.32
N ASP A 176 -4.18 -9.02 16.75
CA ASP A 176 -5.60 -9.19 16.45
C ASP A 176 -5.85 -8.77 15.00
N ILE A 177 -6.26 -9.71 14.16
CA ILE A 177 -6.66 -9.42 12.77
C ILE A 177 -8.16 -9.15 12.82
N PRO A 178 -8.64 -7.94 12.51
CA PRO A 178 -10.07 -7.68 12.52
C PRO A 178 -10.76 -8.66 11.57
N SER A 179 -11.71 -9.43 12.09
CA SER A 179 -12.59 -10.25 11.26
C SER A 179 -13.43 -9.33 10.37
N THR A 180 -13.12 -9.31 9.07
CA THR A 180 -14.02 -8.76 8.05
C THR A 180 -15.28 -9.62 8.01
N TYR A 181 -16.41 -9.05 8.42
CA TYR A 181 -17.75 -9.55 8.11
C TYR A 181 -18.11 -9.30 6.64
#